data_AF-A7NI20-F1
#
_entry.id   AF-A7NI20-F1
#
_cell.length_a   1.000
_cell.length_b   1.000
_cell.length_c   1.000
_cell.angle_alpha   90.00
_cell.angle_beta   90.00
_cell.angle_gamma   90.00
#
_symmetry.space_group_name_H-M   'P 1'
#
loop_
_entity.id
_entity.type
_entity.pdbx_description
1 polymer ?
#
loop_
_entity_poly.entity_id
_entity_poly.type
_entity_poly.pdbx_seq_one_letter_code
_entity_poly.pdbx_strand_id
1 'polypeptide(L)'
;MSDNLKPIYSLSICGRLTLELHSLNNEGGEGNQTMTRTVAVVDTAGNVHKVNAISGDMFKHIQAEHFYLLARENKMPLCKGCETFRADRILGDAEFLKDLPDTDSAAITNLLKKCALEDTEGTLIARGARSIPRKSVAEFSWVVGLPDKVRTESYFHVRYAQERGGEDVSQPIFHRPASSGVYASVANFELARIGFNDVSQTYAIADDERLRRHQTFLRSVLYTYVEPAGAMRNTQNPHILNFEGVVTASYGVLPAPTISPLADDYKEQVQAVARALDGDGKLEVHTFANTAEFAAVMQKIIQETKPYQLFAQGG
;
A
#
# COMPACT_ATOMS: atom_id res chain seq x y z
N MET A 1 21.44 4.62 -20.05
CA MET A 1 20.10 5.21 -19.85
C MET A 1 19.81 5.56 -18.38
N SER A 2 20.51 5.01 -17.39
CA SER A 2 20.34 5.31 -15.95
C SER A 2 20.92 6.64 -15.46
N ASP A 3 21.79 7.28 -16.25
CA ASP A 3 22.54 8.47 -15.80
C ASP A 3 21.69 9.74 -15.75
N ASN A 4 20.52 9.74 -16.38
CA ASN A 4 19.59 10.87 -16.37
C ASN A 4 18.48 10.76 -15.30
N LEU A 5 18.45 9.68 -14.51
CA LEU A 5 17.42 9.47 -13.48
C LEU A 5 17.79 10.18 -12.17
N LYS A 6 16.85 10.93 -11.61
CA LYS A 6 17.02 11.61 -10.32
C LYS A 6 16.94 10.60 -9.15
N PRO A 7 17.88 10.62 -8.19
CA PRO A 7 17.80 9.77 -7.01
C PRO A 7 16.70 10.25 -6.05
N ILE A 8 15.65 9.46 -5.87
CA ILE A 8 14.55 9.75 -4.95
C ILE A 8 14.73 8.99 -3.63
N TYR A 9 14.74 9.73 -2.51
CA TYR A 9 14.94 9.21 -1.17
C TYR A 9 13.66 8.60 -0.60
N SER A 10 12.57 9.37 -0.62
CA SER A 10 11.27 8.94 -0.14
C SER A 10 10.16 9.61 -0.94
N LEU A 11 8.97 9.02 -0.89
CA LEU A 11 7.76 9.55 -1.49
C LEU A 11 6.61 9.40 -0.52
N SER A 12 5.74 10.39 -0.48
CA SER A 12 4.51 10.31 0.30
C SER A 12 3.32 10.77 -0.52
N ILE A 13 2.15 10.24 -0.18
CA ILE A 13 0.88 10.52 -0.83
C ILE A 13 -0.12 10.83 0.26
N CYS A 14 -0.82 11.96 0.16
CA CYS A 14 -2.04 12.19 0.93
C CYS A 14 -3.13 12.77 0.05
N GLY A 15 -4.35 12.27 0.20
CA GLY A 15 -5.46 12.74 -0.63
C GLY A 15 -6.84 12.23 -0.20
N ARG A 16 -7.86 12.79 -0.84
CA ARG A 16 -9.27 12.39 -0.68
C ARG A 16 -9.67 11.50 -1.85
N LEU A 17 -10.06 10.26 -1.53
CA LEU A 17 -10.53 9.25 -2.47
C LEU A 17 -12.06 9.14 -2.35
N THR A 18 -12.79 9.34 -3.45
CA THR A 18 -14.25 9.23 -3.50
C THR A 18 -14.64 7.89 -4.09
N LEU A 19 -15.24 7.03 -3.26
CA LEU A 19 -15.65 5.67 -3.62
C LEU A 19 -17.15 5.50 -3.37
N GLU A 20 -17.83 4.82 -4.29
CA GLU A 20 -19.24 4.48 -4.14
C GLU A 20 -19.45 2.96 -4.19
N LEU A 21 -20.41 2.49 -3.40
CA LEU A 21 -20.94 1.12 -3.38
C LEU A 21 -19.89 0.02 -3.18
N HIS A 22 -18.93 0.26 -2.29
CA HIS A 22 -17.81 -0.66 -2.06
C HIS A 22 -17.96 -1.45 -0.75
N SER A 23 -17.30 -2.62 -0.70
CA SER A 23 -17.22 -3.45 0.50
C SER A 23 -15.77 -3.86 0.76
N LEU A 24 -14.83 -2.97 0.43
CA LEU A 24 -13.41 -3.32 0.30
C LEU A 24 -12.83 -3.92 1.59
N ASN A 25 -13.35 -3.55 2.76
CA ASN A 25 -12.86 -4.05 4.04
C ASN A 25 -14.00 -4.32 5.04
N ASN A 26 -14.13 -5.59 5.43
CA ASN A 26 -15.15 -6.07 6.37
C ASN A 26 -14.48 -6.58 7.67
N GLU A 27 -15.20 -6.53 8.78
CA GLU A 27 -14.76 -7.04 10.10
C GLU A 27 -15.08 -8.54 10.28
N GLY A 28 -15.94 -9.09 9.44
CA GLY A 28 -16.44 -10.46 9.53
C GLY A 28 -17.95 -10.50 9.31
N GLY A 29 -18.59 -11.58 9.74
CA GLY A 29 -20.04 -11.71 9.72
C GLY A 29 -20.58 -12.10 11.09
N GLU A 30 -21.75 -11.56 11.43
CA GLU A 30 -22.54 -11.98 12.58
C GLU A 30 -23.86 -12.58 12.05
N GLY A 31 -24.05 -13.87 12.26
CA GLY A 31 -25.17 -14.61 11.66
C GLY A 31 -25.15 -14.53 10.14
N ASN A 32 -26.17 -13.89 9.55
CA ASN A 32 -26.29 -13.72 8.11
C ASN A 32 -25.91 -12.30 7.61
N GLN A 33 -25.35 -11.46 8.48
CA GLN A 33 -24.98 -10.09 8.15
C GLN A 33 -23.47 -9.91 8.12
N THR A 34 -22.95 -9.30 7.06
CA THR A 34 -21.54 -8.88 7.00
C THR A 34 -21.40 -7.47 7.60
N MET A 35 -20.40 -7.26 8.47
CA MET A 35 -20.14 -5.97 9.11
C MET A 35 -18.99 -5.24 8.42
N THR A 36 -19.21 -3.97 8.08
CA THR A 36 -18.14 -3.09 7.58
C THR A 36 -17.24 -2.63 8.71
N ARG A 37 -15.98 -2.38 8.39
CA ARG A 37 -15.05 -1.83 9.37
C ARG A 37 -15.33 -0.36 9.68
N THR A 38 -15.30 -0.02 10.97
CA THR A 38 -15.47 1.37 11.45
C THR A 38 -14.41 1.75 12.47
N VAL A 39 -14.01 3.02 12.49
CA VAL A 39 -13.03 3.57 13.44
C VAL A 39 -13.50 4.90 14.00
N ALA A 40 -12.92 5.31 15.12
CA ALA A 40 -13.11 6.65 15.68
C ALA A 40 -12.04 7.59 15.15
N VAL A 41 -12.45 8.77 14.67
CA VAL A 41 -11.56 9.87 14.28
C VAL A 41 -11.90 11.11 15.11
N VAL A 42 -10.91 11.96 15.35
CA VAL A 42 -11.10 13.27 16.01
C VAL A 42 -10.88 14.34 14.95
N ASP A 43 -11.86 15.21 14.75
CA ASP A 43 -11.75 16.32 13.81
C ASP A 43 -10.86 17.45 14.36
N THR A 44 -10.59 18.46 13.53
CA THR A 44 -9.76 19.61 13.91
C THR A 44 -10.39 20.50 14.99
N ALA A 45 -11.69 20.36 15.25
CA ALA A 45 -12.39 21.04 16.34
C ALA A 45 -12.43 20.20 17.63
N GLY A 46 -11.91 18.98 17.61
CA GLY A 46 -11.87 18.06 18.75
C GLY A 46 -13.09 17.16 18.91
N ASN A 47 -14.03 17.14 17.94
CA ASN A 47 -15.19 16.25 18.01
C ASN A 47 -14.83 14.83 17.57
N VAL A 48 -15.41 13.84 18.24
CA VAL A 48 -15.19 12.43 17.94
C VAL A 48 -16.27 11.91 17.00
N HIS A 49 -15.86 11.29 15.90
CA HIS A 49 -16.74 10.75 14.86
C HIS A 49 -16.47 9.26 14.65
N LYS A 50 -17.53 8.46 14.49
CA LYS A 50 -17.40 7.07 14.06
C LYS A 50 -17.63 6.98 12.56
N VAL A 51 -16.63 6.56 11.81
CA VAL A 51 -16.64 6.56 10.34
C VAL A 51 -16.32 5.18 9.76
N ASN A 52 -16.80 4.89 8.55
CA ASN A 52 -16.36 3.73 7.79
C ASN A 52 -14.87 3.86 7.44
N ALA A 53 -14.15 2.75 7.45
CA ALA A 53 -12.72 2.77 7.13
C ALA A 53 -12.23 1.48 6.47
N ILE A 54 -11.18 1.63 5.67
CA ILE A 54 -10.41 0.55 5.05
C ILE A 54 -9.06 0.52 5.76
N SER A 55 -8.61 -0.65 6.24
CA SER A 55 -7.34 -0.75 6.95
C SER A 55 -6.17 -0.48 6.01
N GLY A 56 -5.08 0.05 6.57
CA GLY A 56 -3.81 0.17 5.84
C GLY A 56 -3.32 -1.19 5.33
N ASP A 57 -3.56 -2.26 6.10
CA ASP A 57 -3.26 -3.64 5.67
C ASP A 57 -3.99 -4.04 4.39
N MET A 58 -5.22 -3.56 4.17
CA MET A 58 -5.95 -3.83 2.94
C MET A 58 -5.28 -3.13 1.77
N PHE A 59 -4.97 -1.83 1.88
CA PHE A 59 -4.26 -1.10 0.83
C PHE A 59 -2.87 -1.67 0.55
N LYS A 60 -2.18 -2.12 1.59
CA LYS A 60 -0.91 -2.84 1.47
C LYS A 60 -1.08 -4.19 0.77
N HIS A 61 -2.14 -4.94 1.07
CA HIS A 61 -2.43 -6.20 0.38
C HIS A 61 -2.71 -5.98 -1.12
N ILE A 62 -3.53 -4.98 -1.47
CA ILE A 62 -3.83 -4.59 -2.86
C ILE A 62 -2.52 -4.21 -3.59
N GLN A 63 -1.70 -3.37 -2.98
CA GLN A 63 -0.43 -2.94 -3.57
C GLN A 63 0.53 -4.13 -3.75
N ALA A 64 0.59 -5.04 -2.78
CA ALA A 64 1.40 -6.24 -2.86
C ALA A 64 0.92 -7.19 -3.96
N GLU A 65 -0.40 -7.29 -4.20
CA GLU A 65 -0.99 -8.08 -5.29
C GLU A 65 -0.59 -7.51 -6.66
N HIS A 66 -0.75 -6.19 -6.84
CA HIS A 66 -0.31 -5.50 -8.07
C HIS A 66 1.19 -5.67 -8.29
N PHE A 67 2.01 -5.57 -7.23
CA PHE A 67 3.45 -5.81 -7.32
C PHE A 67 3.73 -7.25 -7.75
N TYR A 68 3.07 -8.23 -7.12
CA TYR A 68 3.21 -9.64 -7.42
C TYR A 68 2.91 -9.94 -8.90
N LEU A 69 1.81 -9.42 -9.43
CA LEU A 69 1.41 -9.62 -10.83
C LEU A 69 2.47 -9.04 -11.79
N LEU A 70 2.91 -7.81 -11.53
CA LEU A 70 3.98 -7.17 -12.31
C LEU A 70 5.31 -7.92 -12.20
N ALA A 71 5.66 -8.41 -11.01
CA ALA A 71 6.87 -9.19 -10.79
C ALA A 71 6.84 -10.52 -11.55
N ARG A 72 5.68 -11.19 -11.61
CA ARG A 72 5.46 -12.41 -12.39
C ARG A 72 5.58 -12.15 -13.89
N GLU A 73 4.96 -11.09 -14.39
CA GLU A 73 5.05 -10.67 -15.79
C GLU A 73 6.50 -10.37 -16.20
N ASN A 74 7.22 -9.62 -15.35
CA ASN A 74 8.58 -9.16 -15.61
C ASN A 74 9.67 -10.14 -15.13
N LYS A 75 9.29 -11.37 -14.75
CA LYS A 75 10.19 -12.44 -14.30
C LYS A 75 11.18 -11.98 -13.22
N MET A 76 10.69 -11.21 -12.26
CA MET A 76 11.46 -10.75 -11.11
C MET A 76 11.63 -11.89 -10.09
N PRO A 77 12.71 -11.89 -9.28
CA PRO A 77 12.92 -12.92 -8.28
C PRO A 77 11.83 -12.87 -7.21
N LEU A 78 11.16 -14.00 -6.98
CA LEU A 78 10.16 -14.19 -5.92
C LEU A 78 10.50 -15.48 -5.16
N CYS A 79 10.32 -15.47 -3.85
CA CYS A 79 10.37 -16.71 -3.08
C CYS A 79 9.15 -17.61 -3.38
N LYS A 80 9.24 -18.89 -3.00
CA LYS A 80 8.19 -19.88 -3.32
C LYS A 80 6.80 -19.50 -2.83
N GLY A 81 6.68 -18.88 -1.66
CA GLY A 81 5.38 -18.39 -1.20
C GLY A 81 4.85 -17.20 -2.00
N CYS A 82 5.73 -16.25 -2.33
CA CYS A 82 5.36 -15.09 -3.15
C CYS A 82 5.08 -15.45 -4.61
N GLU A 83 5.64 -16.53 -5.16
CA GLU A 83 5.33 -17.02 -6.51
C GLU A 83 3.84 -17.36 -6.68
N THR A 84 3.13 -17.67 -5.59
CA THR A 84 1.70 -18.00 -5.59
C THR A 84 0.87 -17.05 -4.72
N PHE A 85 1.46 -15.89 -4.37
CA PHE A 85 0.85 -14.85 -3.54
C PHE A 85 0.25 -15.38 -2.22
N ARG A 86 0.95 -16.30 -1.56
CA ARG A 86 0.52 -16.85 -0.28
C ARG A 86 0.67 -15.84 0.86
N ALA A 87 -0.23 -15.91 1.84
CA ALA A 87 -0.21 -15.05 3.02
C ALA A 87 1.05 -15.23 3.88
N ASP A 88 1.63 -16.43 3.91
CA ASP A 88 2.86 -16.74 4.64
C ASP A 88 4.15 -16.38 3.88
N ARG A 89 4.05 -15.95 2.61
CA ARG A 89 5.14 -15.37 1.81
C ARG A 89 6.48 -16.12 1.96
N ILE A 90 7.59 -15.47 2.36
CA ILE A 90 8.90 -16.12 2.53
C ILE A 90 8.87 -17.28 3.54
N LEU A 91 7.96 -17.28 4.51
CA LEU A 91 7.81 -18.38 5.47
C LEU A 91 7.20 -19.61 4.80
N GLY A 92 6.52 -19.45 3.67
CA GLY A 92 6.09 -20.54 2.80
C GLY A 92 7.21 -21.14 1.93
N ASP A 93 8.41 -20.55 1.93
CA ASP A 93 9.58 -21.05 1.19
C ASP A 93 10.45 -21.95 2.08
N ALA A 94 10.15 -23.24 2.06
CA ALA A 94 10.83 -24.24 2.88
C ALA A 94 12.33 -24.35 2.59
N GLU A 95 12.76 -24.11 1.34
CA GLU A 95 14.17 -24.11 0.95
C GLU A 95 14.90 -22.93 1.60
N PHE A 96 14.34 -21.73 1.47
CA PHE A 96 14.88 -20.53 2.13
C PHE A 96 14.98 -20.72 3.64
N LEU A 97 13.94 -21.28 4.27
CA LEU A 97 13.96 -21.52 5.71
C LEU A 97 14.98 -22.57 6.11
N LYS A 98 15.15 -23.65 5.34
CA LYS A 98 16.12 -24.71 5.64
C LYS A 98 17.54 -24.17 5.69
N ASP A 99 17.88 -23.30 4.74
CA ASP A 99 19.22 -22.75 4.57
C ASP A 99 19.36 -21.33 5.17
N LEU A 100 18.58 -21.04 6.22
CA LEU A 100 18.59 -19.74 6.89
C LEU A 100 19.96 -19.51 7.56
N PRO A 101 20.72 -18.47 7.19
CA PRO A 101 22.05 -18.19 7.76
C PRO A 101 22.00 -17.90 9.26
N ASP A 102 23.10 -18.18 9.96
CA ASP A 102 23.21 -17.98 11.42
C ASP A 102 23.14 -16.52 11.86
N THR A 103 23.59 -15.59 11.01
CA THR A 103 23.55 -14.15 11.30
C THR A 103 22.34 -13.49 10.64
N ASP A 104 21.76 -12.51 11.32
CA ASP A 104 20.61 -11.76 10.82
C ASP A 104 20.96 -10.95 9.56
N SER A 105 22.17 -10.38 9.52
CA SER A 105 22.69 -9.69 8.34
C SER A 105 22.75 -10.60 7.11
N ALA A 106 23.28 -11.83 7.24
CA ALA A 106 23.32 -12.77 6.14
C ALA A 106 21.93 -13.26 5.74
N ALA A 107 21.03 -13.46 6.72
CA ALA A 107 19.64 -13.84 6.46
C ALA A 107 18.89 -12.76 5.67
N ILE A 108 19.00 -11.48 6.05
CA ILE A 108 18.42 -10.35 5.31
C ILE A 108 19.04 -10.22 3.92
N THR A 109 20.37 -10.38 3.79
CA THR A 109 21.04 -10.39 2.49
C THR A 109 20.47 -11.47 1.56
N ASN A 110 20.28 -12.69 2.08
CA ASN A 110 19.69 -13.78 1.31
C ASN A 110 18.22 -13.51 0.95
N LEU A 111 17.44 -12.94 1.87
CA LEU A 111 16.05 -12.54 1.61
C LEU A 111 15.98 -11.54 0.46
N LEU A 112 16.78 -10.47 0.52
CA LEU A 112 16.79 -9.41 -0.47
C LEU A 112 17.20 -9.94 -1.86
N LYS A 113 18.13 -10.89 -1.92
CA LYS A 113 18.51 -11.56 -3.17
C LYS A 113 17.42 -12.51 -3.69
N LYS A 114 16.70 -13.20 -2.81
CA LYS A 114 15.70 -14.23 -3.16
C LYS A 114 14.36 -13.62 -3.61
N CYS A 115 13.90 -12.53 -3.00
CA CYS A 115 12.53 -12.05 -3.21
C CYS A 115 12.42 -10.52 -3.29
N ALA A 116 11.97 -10.04 -4.45
CA ALA A 116 11.66 -8.64 -4.70
C ALA A 116 10.44 -8.13 -3.92
N LEU A 117 9.42 -8.98 -3.72
CA LEU A 117 8.22 -8.58 -2.96
C LEU A 117 8.52 -8.42 -1.46
N GLU A 118 9.35 -9.30 -0.88
CA GLU A 118 9.71 -9.20 0.55
C GLU A 118 10.68 -8.06 0.84
N ASP A 119 11.47 -7.66 -0.15
CA ASP A 119 12.26 -6.45 -0.09
C ASP A 119 11.38 -5.21 0.15
N THR A 120 10.27 -5.07 -0.59
CA THR A 120 9.39 -3.88 -0.46
C THR A 120 8.34 -4.03 0.64
N GLU A 121 7.71 -5.20 0.77
CA GLU A 121 6.59 -5.40 1.68
C GLU A 121 7.03 -5.73 3.11
N GLY A 122 8.28 -6.12 3.29
CA GLY A 122 8.82 -6.53 4.56
C GLY A 122 8.22 -7.83 5.10
N THR A 123 8.87 -8.37 6.12
CA THR A 123 8.51 -9.63 6.74
C THR A 123 9.11 -9.74 8.13
N LEU A 124 8.58 -10.66 8.92
CA LEU A 124 9.19 -11.10 10.16
C LEU A 124 9.55 -12.57 10.04
N ILE A 125 10.84 -12.89 9.94
CA ILE A 125 11.30 -14.27 9.95
C ILE A 125 11.33 -14.76 11.40
N ALA A 126 10.28 -15.44 11.82
CA ALA A 126 10.16 -16.05 13.13
C ALA A 126 10.41 -17.57 13.04
N ARG A 127 11.57 -18.04 13.53
CA ARG A 127 11.93 -19.47 13.54
C ARG A 127 12.67 -19.85 14.81
N GLY A 128 12.10 -20.77 15.59
CA GLY A 128 12.65 -21.14 16.90
C GLY A 128 12.71 -19.91 17.82
N ALA A 129 13.90 -19.62 18.38
CA ALA A 129 14.13 -18.44 19.21
C ALA A 129 14.55 -17.19 18.42
N ARG A 130 14.69 -17.26 17.09
CA ARG A 130 15.13 -16.14 16.25
C ARG A 130 13.94 -15.37 15.69
N SER A 131 14.05 -14.04 15.73
CA SER A 131 13.08 -13.08 15.21
C SER A 131 13.82 -12.02 14.41
N ILE A 132 13.79 -12.14 13.08
CA ILE A 132 14.58 -11.30 12.17
C ILE A 132 13.63 -10.38 11.38
N PRO A 133 13.49 -9.10 11.78
CA PRO A 133 12.58 -8.19 11.12
C PRO A 133 13.21 -7.56 9.88
N ARG A 134 12.47 -7.58 8.76
CA ARG A 134 12.64 -6.65 7.64
C ARG A 134 11.43 -5.74 7.63
N LYS A 135 11.59 -4.49 8.05
CA LYS A 135 10.49 -3.51 7.97
C LYS A 135 10.18 -3.21 6.51
N SER A 136 8.90 -3.08 6.21
CA SER A 136 8.43 -2.69 4.89
C SER A 136 8.96 -1.32 4.47
N VAL A 137 9.11 -1.14 3.16
CA VAL A 137 9.26 0.15 2.50
C VAL A 137 7.92 0.86 2.37
N ALA A 138 6.81 0.13 2.41
CA ALA A 138 5.45 0.64 2.25
C ALA A 138 4.70 0.79 3.57
N GLU A 139 4.29 2.02 3.84
CA GLU A 139 3.47 2.37 5.00
C GLU A 139 2.15 2.96 4.51
N PHE A 140 1.06 2.22 4.74
CA PHE A 140 -0.29 2.70 4.46
C PHE A 140 -0.98 3.01 5.78
N SER A 141 -1.51 4.22 5.91
CA SER A 141 -2.43 4.54 6.99
C SER A 141 -3.79 3.89 6.74
N TRP A 142 -4.64 3.89 7.77
CA TRP A 142 -6.05 3.62 7.55
C TRP A 142 -6.62 4.65 6.57
N VAL A 143 -7.39 4.15 5.60
CA VAL A 143 -8.16 4.99 4.69
C VAL A 143 -9.53 5.22 5.33
N VAL A 144 -9.72 6.41 5.89
CA VAL A 144 -10.82 6.70 6.82
C VAL A 144 -11.83 7.64 6.17
N GLY A 145 -13.12 7.38 6.39
CA GLY A 145 -14.18 8.25 5.93
C GLY A 145 -14.07 9.65 6.54
N LEU A 146 -14.31 10.68 5.73
CA LEU A 146 -14.50 12.03 6.26
C LEU A 146 -15.82 12.07 7.07
N PRO A 147 -15.83 12.70 8.26
CA PRO A 147 -17.05 12.93 9.02
C PRO A 147 -18.16 13.51 8.14
N ASP A 148 -19.38 12.99 8.31
CA ASP A 148 -20.59 13.39 7.58
C ASP A 148 -20.54 13.25 6.04
N LYS A 149 -19.47 12.67 5.48
CA LYS A 149 -19.30 12.42 4.04
C LYS A 149 -19.18 10.94 3.70
N VAL A 150 -19.58 10.06 4.61
CA VAL A 150 -19.65 8.62 4.39
C VAL A 150 -20.97 8.04 4.86
N ARG A 151 -21.45 7.02 4.14
CA ARG A 151 -22.65 6.25 4.47
C ARG A 151 -22.40 4.78 4.17
N THR A 152 -22.90 3.91 5.04
CA THR A 152 -22.94 2.46 4.80
C THR A 152 -24.40 2.02 4.79
N GLU A 153 -24.80 1.35 3.72
CA GLU A 153 -26.10 0.69 3.62
C GLU A 153 -25.94 -0.83 3.65
N SER A 154 -27.02 -1.54 3.96
CA SER A 154 -27.07 -3.00 4.01
C SER A 154 -28.11 -3.53 3.03
N TYR A 155 -27.67 -4.32 2.05
CA TYR A 155 -28.50 -4.83 0.97
C TYR A 155 -28.86 -6.29 1.17
N PHE A 156 -30.15 -6.59 1.03
CA PHE A 156 -30.71 -7.93 1.14
C PHE A 156 -30.34 -8.78 -0.08
N HIS A 157 -29.89 -10.01 0.17
CA HIS A 157 -29.52 -10.97 -0.86
C HIS A 157 -30.07 -12.36 -0.53
N VAL A 158 -30.36 -13.11 -1.57
CA VAL A 158 -30.85 -14.49 -1.49
C VAL A 158 -30.07 -15.34 -2.48
N ARG A 159 -29.66 -16.54 -2.05
CA ARG A 159 -29.10 -17.54 -2.97
C ARG A 159 -30.18 -18.51 -3.43
N TYR A 160 -30.50 -18.47 -4.73
CA TYR A 160 -31.36 -19.48 -5.33
C TYR A 160 -30.62 -20.83 -5.39
N ALA A 161 -31.10 -21.82 -4.64
CA ALA A 161 -30.63 -23.20 -4.73
C ALA A 161 -31.63 -23.99 -5.58
N GLN A 162 -31.40 -24.09 -6.89
CA GLN A 162 -32.30 -24.83 -7.79
C GLN A 162 -31.90 -26.30 -7.96
N GLU A 163 -30.78 -26.73 -7.37
CA GLU A 163 -30.30 -28.12 -7.44
C GLU A 163 -30.60 -28.89 -6.16
N ARG A 164 -31.85 -29.37 -6.03
CA ARG A 164 -32.28 -30.64 -5.41
C ARG A 164 -33.80 -30.60 -5.30
N GLY A 165 -34.47 -31.42 -6.11
CA GLY A 165 -35.94 -31.54 -6.13
C GLY A 165 -36.52 -32.15 -4.86
N GLY A 166 -36.52 -31.37 -3.78
CA GLY A 166 -37.28 -31.64 -2.55
C GLY A 166 -38.10 -30.40 -2.17
N GLU A 167 -39.26 -30.61 -1.56
CA GLU A 167 -40.27 -29.57 -1.25
C GLU A 167 -39.82 -28.50 -0.25
N ASP A 168 -38.59 -28.57 0.28
CA ASP A 168 -38.02 -27.62 1.25
C ASP A 168 -36.80 -26.90 0.67
N VAL A 169 -37.04 -26.00 -0.29
CA VAL A 169 -35.98 -25.10 -0.80
C VAL A 169 -35.80 -23.95 0.19
N SER A 170 -35.06 -24.19 1.27
CA SER A 170 -34.62 -23.10 2.15
C SER A 170 -33.72 -22.16 1.34
N GLN A 171 -34.13 -20.89 1.23
CA GLN A 171 -33.37 -19.85 0.56
C GLN A 171 -32.56 -19.09 1.61
N PRO A 172 -31.25 -19.36 1.78
CA PRO A 172 -30.46 -18.65 2.78
C PRO A 172 -30.38 -17.17 2.42
N ILE A 173 -30.94 -16.36 3.33
CA ILE A 173 -30.94 -14.89 3.28
C ILE A 173 -29.64 -14.40 3.90
N PHE A 174 -29.00 -13.41 3.27
CA PHE A 174 -27.86 -12.71 3.84
C PHE A 174 -27.88 -11.23 3.49
N HIS A 175 -27.23 -10.42 4.32
CA HIS A 175 -27.13 -8.98 4.19
C HIS A 175 -25.68 -8.59 3.92
N ARG A 176 -25.47 -7.83 2.84
CA ARG A 176 -24.15 -7.34 2.44
C ARG A 176 -24.11 -5.83 2.51
N PRO A 177 -23.08 -5.26 3.15
CA PRO A 177 -22.96 -3.83 3.17
C PRO A 177 -22.41 -3.29 1.85
N ALA A 178 -22.74 -2.05 1.53
CA ALA A 178 -21.96 -1.23 0.62
C ALA A 178 -21.80 0.17 1.22
N SER A 179 -20.58 0.67 1.19
CA SER A 179 -20.19 1.97 1.68
C SER A 179 -19.93 2.92 0.52
N SER A 180 -20.30 4.18 0.73
CA SER A 180 -20.12 5.27 -0.21
C SER A 180 -19.61 6.50 0.53
N GLY A 181 -18.74 7.27 -0.10
CA GLY A 181 -18.32 8.57 0.41
C GLY A 181 -16.92 9.01 0.06
N VAL A 182 -16.43 10.01 0.80
CA VAL A 182 -15.10 10.59 0.66
C VAL A 182 -14.19 10.10 1.77
N TYR A 183 -13.03 9.58 1.40
CA TYR A 183 -12.09 8.94 2.31
C TYR A 183 -10.72 9.64 2.30
N ALA A 184 -10.18 9.95 3.46
CA ALA A 184 -8.80 10.41 3.63
C ALA A 184 -7.84 9.22 3.53
N SER A 185 -6.88 9.29 2.62
CA SER A 185 -5.81 8.31 2.43
C SER A 185 -4.45 8.98 2.67
N VAL A 186 -3.57 8.28 3.36
CA VAL A 186 -2.17 8.70 3.59
C VAL A 186 -1.27 7.48 3.43
N ALA A 187 -0.18 7.63 2.67
CA ALA A 187 0.85 6.62 2.51
C ALA A 187 2.25 7.24 2.47
N ASN A 188 3.23 6.53 3.01
CA ASN A 188 4.66 6.89 2.97
C ASN A 188 5.48 5.72 2.43
N PHE A 189 6.52 6.05 1.65
CA PHE A 189 7.37 5.08 0.98
C PHE A 189 8.85 5.42 1.16
N GLU A 190 9.59 4.52 1.79
CA GLU A 190 11.04 4.66 2.03
C GLU A 190 11.87 4.11 0.86
N LEU A 191 11.75 4.72 -0.31
CA LEU A 191 12.26 4.21 -1.58
C LEU A 191 13.77 3.92 -1.57
N ALA A 192 14.56 4.69 -0.82
CA ALA A 192 16.00 4.45 -0.66
C ALA A 192 16.32 3.09 -0.01
N ARG A 193 15.41 2.51 0.78
CA ARG A 193 15.58 1.22 1.47
C ARG A 193 15.33 0.00 0.57
N ILE A 194 14.95 0.19 -0.69
CA ILE A 194 14.82 -0.92 -1.66
C ILE A 194 16.20 -1.53 -1.91
N GLY A 195 16.34 -2.81 -1.57
CA GLY A 195 17.58 -3.58 -1.63
C GLY A 195 18.55 -3.33 -0.49
N PHE A 196 18.18 -2.48 0.49
CA PHE A 196 19.06 -2.10 1.59
C PHE A 196 18.92 -3.09 2.76
N ASN A 197 20.05 -3.58 3.25
CA ASN A 197 20.10 -4.41 4.45
C ASN A 197 20.23 -3.51 5.67
N ASP A 198 19.16 -3.39 6.45
CA ASP A 198 19.12 -2.54 7.65
C ASP A 198 20.12 -2.97 8.75
N VAL A 199 20.62 -4.21 8.71
CA VAL A 199 21.59 -4.75 9.69
C VAL A 199 23.03 -4.45 9.29
N SER A 200 23.42 -4.75 8.04
CA SER A 200 24.79 -4.48 7.56
C SER A 200 24.98 -3.06 7.05
N GLN A 201 23.89 -2.31 6.87
CA GLN A 201 23.88 -0.99 6.24
C GLN A 201 24.47 -0.96 4.83
N THR A 202 24.25 -2.03 4.07
CA THR A 202 24.75 -2.18 2.69
C THR A 202 23.66 -2.66 1.76
N TYR A 203 23.79 -2.35 0.47
CA TYR A 203 22.90 -2.89 -0.55
C TYR A 203 23.26 -4.33 -0.90
N ALA A 204 22.29 -5.24 -0.81
CA ALA A 204 22.49 -6.67 -1.05
C ALA A 204 22.34 -7.08 -2.53
N ILE A 205 21.86 -6.16 -3.36
CA ILE A 205 21.51 -6.34 -4.78
C ILE A 205 22.08 -5.19 -5.61
N ALA A 206 22.32 -5.43 -6.90
CA ALA A 206 22.88 -4.45 -7.83
C ALA A 206 21.88 -3.34 -8.18
N ASP A 207 22.40 -2.19 -8.62
CA ASP A 207 21.60 -0.98 -8.88
C ASP A 207 20.55 -1.14 -9.99
N ASP A 208 20.81 -2.01 -10.98
CA ASP A 208 19.85 -2.34 -12.03
C ASP A 208 18.63 -3.11 -11.46
N GLU A 209 18.88 -4.07 -10.57
CA GLU A 209 17.80 -4.79 -9.88
C GLU A 209 17.06 -3.88 -8.90
N ARG A 210 17.75 -2.98 -8.20
CA ARG A 210 17.11 -1.94 -7.36
C ARG A 210 16.20 -1.04 -8.18
N LEU A 211 16.65 -0.60 -9.35
CA LEU A 211 15.86 0.21 -10.27
C LEU A 211 14.61 -0.54 -10.75
N ARG A 212 14.74 -1.82 -11.12
CA ARG A 212 13.59 -2.66 -11.50
C ARG A 212 12.56 -2.76 -10.37
N ARG A 213 13.01 -3.02 -9.14
CA ARG A 213 12.14 -3.09 -7.95
C ARG A 213 11.45 -1.77 -7.67
N HIS A 214 12.18 -0.67 -7.74
CA HIS A 214 11.66 0.69 -7.58
C HIS A 214 10.54 0.99 -8.58
N GLN A 215 10.76 0.72 -9.87
CA GLN A 215 9.75 0.98 -10.91
C GLN A 215 8.51 0.09 -10.74
N THR A 216 8.70 -1.20 -10.45
CA THR A 216 7.60 -2.13 -10.18
C THR A 216 6.81 -1.69 -8.93
N PHE A 217 7.50 -1.27 -7.88
CA PHE A 217 6.90 -0.78 -6.64
C PHE A 217 6.04 0.46 -6.85
N LEU A 218 6.57 1.49 -7.50
CA LEU A 218 5.82 2.71 -7.75
C LEU A 218 4.64 2.47 -8.72
N ARG A 219 4.79 1.56 -9.69
CA ARG A 219 3.67 1.12 -10.55
C ARG A 219 2.58 0.42 -9.76
N SER A 220 2.93 -0.48 -8.84
CA SER A 220 1.92 -1.15 -8.02
C SER A 220 1.23 -0.17 -7.07
N VAL A 221 1.93 0.82 -6.53
CA VAL A 221 1.32 1.92 -5.77
C VAL A 221 0.31 2.70 -6.63
N LEU A 222 0.68 3.07 -7.86
CA LEU A 222 -0.25 3.72 -8.80
C LEU A 222 -1.51 2.85 -9.03
N TYR A 223 -1.33 1.56 -9.28
CA TYR A 223 -2.44 0.64 -9.56
C TYR A 223 -3.36 0.47 -8.35
N THR A 224 -2.86 0.54 -7.12
CA THR A 224 -3.70 0.48 -5.91
C THR A 224 -4.76 1.58 -5.86
N TYR A 225 -4.44 2.79 -6.34
CA TYR A 225 -5.38 3.92 -6.35
C TYR A 225 -6.26 3.96 -7.61
N VAL A 226 -5.79 3.41 -8.72
CA VAL A 226 -6.58 3.30 -9.97
C VAL A 226 -7.55 2.12 -9.91
N GLU A 227 -7.12 1.04 -9.29
CA GLU A 227 -7.80 -0.25 -9.25
C GLU A 227 -7.72 -0.88 -7.84
N PRO A 228 -8.37 -0.28 -6.83
CA PRO A 228 -8.44 -0.86 -5.49
C PRO A 228 -9.14 -2.21 -5.51
N ALA A 229 -8.54 -3.21 -4.85
CA ALA A 229 -9.12 -4.53 -4.62
C ALA A 229 -9.62 -4.69 -3.18
N GLY A 230 -10.41 -5.73 -2.91
CA GLY A 230 -10.94 -5.97 -1.57
C GLY A 230 -12.07 -6.99 -1.57
N ALA A 231 -12.75 -7.11 -0.43
CA ALA A 231 -13.83 -8.07 -0.29
C ALA A 231 -14.98 -7.80 -1.27
N MET A 232 -15.58 -8.89 -1.76
CA MET A 232 -16.75 -8.90 -2.65
C MET A 232 -16.61 -8.13 -3.98
N ARG A 233 -15.39 -7.72 -4.36
CA ARG A 233 -15.13 -6.89 -5.56
C ARG A 233 -15.71 -7.45 -6.86
N ASN A 234 -15.82 -8.78 -7.03
CA ASN A 234 -16.46 -9.39 -8.20
C ASN A 234 -17.93 -8.93 -8.41
N THR A 235 -18.63 -8.56 -7.33
CA THR A 235 -20.04 -8.12 -7.37
C THR A 235 -20.28 -6.76 -6.72
N GLN A 236 -19.24 -6.16 -6.13
CA GLN A 236 -19.24 -4.83 -5.51
C GLN A 236 -17.94 -4.10 -5.87
N ASN A 237 -17.63 -4.05 -7.17
CA ASN A 237 -16.51 -3.27 -7.65
C ASN A 237 -16.81 -1.78 -7.40
N PRO A 238 -15.96 -1.03 -6.68
CA PRO A 238 -16.23 0.36 -6.36
C PRO A 238 -16.41 1.19 -7.62
N HIS A 239 -17.40 2.09 -7.64
CA HIS A 239 -17.35 3.20 -8.57
C HIS A 239 -16.38 4.24 -8.00
N ILE A 240 -15.29 4.48 -8.71
CA ILE A 240 -14.25 5.45 -8.29
C ILE A 240 -14.59 6.77 -8.99
N LEU A 241 -14.98 7.77 -8.21
CA LEU A 241 -15.38 9.06 -8.76
C LEU A 241 -14.19 10.01 -8.88
N ASN A 242 -13.33 10.03 -7.86
CA ASN A 242 -12.19 10.92 -7.85
C ASN A 242 -11.10 10.47 -6.88
N PHE A 243 -9.86 10.89 -7.16
CA PHE A 243 -8.78 10.95 -6.20
C PHE A 243 -8.05 12.28 -6.36
N GLU A 244 -8.10 13.12 -5.33
CA GLU A 244 -7.41 14.43 -5.31
C GLU A 244 -6.47 14.53 -4.12
N GLY A 245 -5.39 15.29 -4.22
CA GLY A 245 -4.40 15.31 -3.15
C GLY A 245 -3.05 15.89 -3.53
N VAL A 246 -2.04 15.38 -2.84
CA VAL A 246 -0.64 15.78 -2.95
C VAL A 246 0.24 14.54 -2.99
N VAL A 247 1.19 14.52 -3.91
CA VAL A 247 2.36 13.63 -3.89
C VAL A 247 3.57 14.48 -3.53
N THR A 248 4.28 14.11 -2.47
CA THR A 248 5.54 14.77 -2.09
C THR A 248 6.70 13.83 -2.37
N ALA A 249 7.64 14.26 -3.20
CA ALA A 249 8.86 13.53 -3.51
C ALA A 249 10.06 14.20 -2.85
N SER A 250 10.85 13.42 -2.13
CA SER A 250 12.10 13.88 -1.51
C SER A 250 13.30 13.33 -2.29
N TYR A 251 14.18 14.22 -2.74
CA TYR A 251 15.42 13.91 -3.47
C TYR A 251 16.68 14.03 -2.59
N GLY A 252 16.49 14.16 -1.28
CA GLY A 252 17.57 14.18 -0.29
C GLY A 252 17.12 13.55 1.03
N VAL A 253 17.98 13.55 2.05
CA VAL A 253 17.64 13.05 3.40
C VAL A 253 16.77 14.07 4.13
N LEU A 254 15.58 14.31 3.57
CA LEU A 254 14.53 15.18 4.08
C LEU A 254 13.23 14.37 4.12
N PRO A 255 12.38 14.58 5.13
CA PRO A 255 11.08 13.92 5.16
C PRO A 255 10.21 14.46 4.03
N ALA A 256 9.48 13.59 3.33
CA ALA A 256 8.44 13.97 2.38
C ALA A 256 7.13 14.25 3.16
N PRO A 257 6.80 15.51 3.48
CA PRO A 257 5.69 15.83 4.39
C PRO A 257 4.34 15.32 3.90
N THR A 258 3.53 14.87 4.86
CA THR A 258 2.09 14.59 4.71
C THR A 258 1.31 15.28 5.81
N ILE A 259 0.10 15.70 5.48
CA ILE A 259 -0.90 16.18 6.42
C ILE A 259 -2.20 15.44 6.11
N SER A 260 -2.93 15.02 7.15
CA SER A 260 -4.13 14.22 6.99
C SER A 260 -5.19 14.97 6.17
N PRO A 261 -5.74 14.36 5.10
CA PRO A 261 -6.83 14.94 4.31
C PRO A 261 -8.17 15.07 5.05
N LEU A 262 -8.21 14.70 6.35
CA LEU A 262 -9.30 15.07 7.25
C LEU A 262 -9.35 16.59 7.49
N ALA A 263 -8.21 17.27 7.51
CA ALA A 263 -8.15 18.73 7.49
C ALA A 263 -8.44 19.26 6.08
N ASP A 264 -9.09 20.41 5.96
CA ASP A 264 -9.41 21.02 4.66
C ASP A 264 -8.21 21.70 4.01
N ASP A 265 -7.34 22.32 4.80
CA ASP A 265 -6.16 23.07 4.37
C ASP A 265 -4.88 22.20 4.28
N TYR A 266 -5.04 20.88 4.22
CA TYR A 266 -3.91 19.93 4.24
C TYR A 266 -2.93 20.16 3.08
N LYS A 267 -3.43 20.56 1.89
CA LYS A 267 -2.58 20.80 0.70
C LYS A 267 -1.67 22.00 0.94
N GLU A 268 -2.22 23.09 1.47
CA GLU A 268 -1.52 24.32 1.81
C GLU A 268 -0.49 24.08 2.92
N GLN A 269 -0.87 23.30 3.95
CA GLN A 269 0.05 22.93 5.03
C GLN A 269 1.23 22.09 4.51
N VAL A 270 0.99 21.08 3.67
CA VAL A 270 2.07 20.28 3.06
C VAL A 270 3.06 21.17 2.30
N GLN A 271 2.55 22.11 1.49
CA GLN A 271 3.40 23.05 0.77
C GLN A 271 4.18 23.98 1.71
N ALA A 272 3.55 24.48 2.77
CA ALA A 272 4.19 25.35 3.75
C ALA A 272 5.30 24.62 4.51
N VAL A 273 5.06 23.37 4.94
CA VAL A 273 6.04 22.52 5.59
C VAL A 273 7.20 22.21 4.65
N ALA A 274 6.93 21.85 3.39
CA ALA A 274 7.99 21.60 2.41
C ALA A 274 8.89 22.82 2.21
N ARG A 275 8.32 24.02 2.05
CA ARG A 275 9.09 25.28 1.96
C ARG A 275 9.90 25.59 3.21
N ALA A 276 9.39 25.23 4.39
CA ALA A 276 10.10 25.46 5.65
C ALA A 276 11.26 24.47 5.85
N LEU A 277 11.14 23.25 5.34
CA LEU A 277 12.16 22.21 5.47
C LEU A 277 13.27 22.31 4.41
N ASP A 278 12.96 22.83 3.23
CA ASP A 278 13.82 22.73 2.06
C ASP A 278 14.10 24.09 1.42
N GLY A 279 15.25 24.67 1.75
CA GLY A 279 15.78 25.86 1.08
C GLY A 279 16.51 25.57 -0.23
N ASP A 280 16.83 24.29 -0.51
CA ASP A 280 17.70 23.87 -1.62
C ASP A 280 16.95 23.28 -2.82
N GLY A 281 15.61 23.11 -2.73
CA GLY A 281 14.79 22.53 -3.80
C GLY A 281 14.92 21.00 -3.95
N LYS A 282 15.19 20.29 -2.86
CA LYS A 282 15.22 18.82 -2.75
C LYS A 282 13.85 18.18 -2.47
N LEU A 283 12.82 18.97 -2.14
CA LEU A 283 11.43 18.54 -1.98
C LEU A 283 10.60 19.06 -3.16
N GLU A 284 9.97 18.15 -3.90
CA GLU A 284 8.97 18.51 -4.91
C GLU A 284 7.58 18.13 -4.41
N VAL A 285 6.67 19.10 -4.39
CA VAL A 285 5.26 18.92 -3.97
C VAL A 285 4.36 19.02 -5.19
N HIS A 286 3.72 17.91 -5.56
CA HIS A 286 2.86 17.79 -6.73
C HIS A 286 1.40 17.68 -6.29
N THR A 287 0.63 18.76 -6.44
CA THR A 287 -0.82 18.73 -6.21
C THR A 287 -1.54 18.12 -7.42
N PHE A 288 -2.58 17.34 -7.19
CA PHE A 288 -3.44 16.79 -8.24
C PHE A 288 -4.92 16.95 -7.85
N ALA A 289 -5.77 17.28 -8.83
CA ALA A 289 -7.20 17.51 -8.64
C ALA A 289 -8.06 16.27 -8.95
N ASN A 290 -7.49 15.29 -9.64
CA ASN A 290 -8.21 14.08 -10.04
C ASN A 290 -7.30 12.88 -10.29
N THR A 291 -7.91 11.71 -10.48
CA THR A 291 -7.22 10.43 -10.68
C THR A 291 -6.31 10.43 -11.92
N ALA A 292 -6.67 11.15 -12.98
CA ALA A 292 -5.84 11.24 -14.19
C ALA A 292 -4.56 12.05 -13.94
N GLU A 293 -4.67 13.17 -13.23
CA GLU A 293 -3.51 13.96 -12.81
C GLU A 293 -2.62 13.20 -11.84
N PHE A 294 -3.20 12.47 -10.88
CA PHE A 294 -2.44 11.57 -10.01
C PHE A 294 -1.63 10.55 -10.82
N ALA A 295 -2.28 9.89 -11.79
CA ALA A 295 -1.63 8.92 -12.65
C ALA A 295 -0.49 9.55 -13.46
N ALA A 296 -0.67 10.75 -13.99
CA ALA A 296 0.36 11.48 -14.72
C ALA A 296 1.57 11.82 -13.82
N VAL A 297 1.32 12.30 -12.59
CA VAL A 297 2.38 12.59 -11.60
C VAL A 297 3.17 11.31 -11.27
N MET A 298 2.48 10.22 -10.94
CA MET A 298 3.12 8.95 -10.63
C MET A 298 3.91 8.39 -11.81
N GLN A 299 3.36 8.44 -13.03
CA GLN A 299 4.07 8.00 -14.24
C GLN A 299 5.35 8.79 -14.49
N LYS A 300 5.31 10.12 -14.31
CA LYS A 300 6.49 10.96 -14.40
C LYS A 300 7.55 10.53 -13.38
N ILE A 301 7.18 10.35 -12.12
CA ILE A 301 8.10 9.90 -11.07
C ILE A 301 8.69 8.53 -11.40
N ILE A 302 7.88 7.56 -11.86
CA ILE A 302 8.34 6.22 -12.26
C ILE A 302 9.40 6.30 -13.37
N GLN A 303 9.23 7.20 -14.34
CA GLN A 303 10.09 7.31 -15.52
C GLN A 303 11.36 8.12 -15.28
N GLU A 304 11.31 9.09 -14.36
CA GLU A 304 12.40 10.06 -14.16
C GLU A 304 13.25 9.79 -12.92
N THR A 305 12.92 8.76 -12.11
CA THR A 305 13.61 8.51 -10.84
C THR A 305 14.24 7.13 -10.71
N LYS A 306 15.25 7.06 -9.85
CA LYS A 306 15.89 5.83 -9.35
C LYS A 306 15.98 5.90 -7.82
N PRO A 307 16.05 4.77 -7.09
CA PRO A 307 16.15 4.82 -5.64
C PRO A 307 17.46 5.51 -5.21
N TYR A 308 17.36 6.42 -4.25
CA TYR A 308 18.51 7.07 -3.64
C TYR A 308 19.45 6.04 -2.99
N GLN A 309 20.75 6.32 -2.98
CA GLN A 309 21.73 5.45 -2.33
C GLN A 309 22.02 5.93 -0.90
N LEU A 310 21.64 5.12 0.08
CA LEU A 310 21.98 5.30 1.48
C LEU A 310 23.46 4.99 1.68
N PHE A 311 24.18 5.98 2.22
CA PHE A 311 25.61 5.94 2.53
C PHE A 311 26.52 5.71 1.30
N ALA A 312 27.60 6.48 1.19
CA ALA A 312 28.62 6.22 0.18
C ALA A 312 29.43 4.97 0.57
N GLN A 313 30.02 4.26 -0.40
CA GLN A 313 30.98 3.19 -0.08
C GLN A 313 32.10 3.77 0.80
N GLY A 314 32.19 3.34 2.05
CA GLY A 314 33.20 3.79 3.03
C GLY A 314 32.76 4.88 4.00
N GLY A 315 31.45 5.16 4.11
CA GLY A 315 30.86 5.96 5.19
C GLY A 315 30.42 5.11 6.38
#